data_AF-A0A3D0MA32-F1
#
_entry.id   AF-A0A3D0MA32-F1
#
_cell.length_a   1.000
_cell.length_b   1.000
_cell.length_c   1.000
_cell.angle_alpha   90.00
_cell.angle_beta   90.00
_cell.angle_gamma   90.00
#
_symmetry.space_group_name_H-M   'P 1'
#
loop_
_entity.id
_entity.type
_entity.pdbx_description
1 polymer ?
#
loop_
_entity_poly.entity_id
_entity_poly.type
_entity_poly.pdbx_seq_one_letter_code
_entity_poly.pdbx_strand_id
1 'polypeptide(L)'
;MTDVSTIAGKAEVKAGTVKINGTQSLRVDSVSDFEDHVTILSGQLPSETVTDNTVEAVVSDQTMSACSLYIGEILTMNTVLDQDHQPYYLKIVGVFEAKESSDPYWFFNPNTADHHLFVDQKAFLSQWVDDEDQRQTFQTAFYVTPDYTKIRGSQADRILELTKTYQDKVNDLYNKGFSARYQDTLSAYSKSAGRLNTTLAVLEVPIFLLLAAFIIMVSSQMIRMDQSEIAILKSRGAFRRQILLIYLTQSLIIVLISLVISMPLSYWICQVIGSANAFLEFVSRKALPARFTARVFGFALAAALLSVLAM
;
A
#
# COMPACT_ATOMS: atom_id res chain seq x y z
N MET A 1 -1.56 23.61 -3.89
CA MET A 1 -1.86 22.47 -3.01
C MET A 1 -1.43 21.21 -3.75
N THR A 2 -0.55 20.39 -3.17
CA THR A 2 0.18 19.31 -3.86
C THR A 2 -0.76 18.24 -4.43
N ASP A 3 -0.75 18.14 -5.77
CA ASP A 3 -1.02 16.99 -6.61
C ASP A 3 -1.68 15.78 -5.91
N VAL A 4 -3.01 15.79 -5.87
CA VAL A 4 -3.85 14.67 -5.38
C VAL A 4 -3.66 13.42 -6.25
N SER A 5 -3.01 13.53 -7.42
CA SER A 5 -2.73 12.42 -8.33
C SER A 5 -1.64 11.44 -7.87
N THR A 6 -0.81 11.80 -6.88
CA THR A 6 0.39 10.98 -6.56
C THR A 6 0.14 9.87 -5.53
N ILE A 7 -1.06 9.77 -4.95
CA ILE A 7 -1.45 8.61 -4.15
C ILE A 7 -2.26 7.71 -5.06
N ALA A 8 -1.74 6.52 -5.36
CA ALA A 8 -2.44 5.48 -6.12
C ALA A 8 -3.67 4.97 -5.35
N GLY A 9 -4.71 5.79 -5.31
CA GLY A 9 -5.95 5.58 -4.60
C GLY A 9 -7.04 6.44 -5.23
N LYS A 10 -8.24 5.87 -5.34
CA LYS A 10 -9.39 6.51 -5.98
C LYS A 10 -9.88 7.66 -5.09
N ALA A 11 -10.14 8.81 -5.69
CA ALA A 11 -10.56 10.01 -4.96
C ALA A 11 -12.03 10.33 -5.28
N GLU A 12 -12.90 10.17 -4.28
CA GLU A 12 -14.27 10.67 -4.32
C GLU A 12 -14.30 12.03 -3.61
N VAL A 13 -14.80 13.04 -4.30
CA VAL A 13 -14.90 14.42 -3.82
C VAL A 13 -16.36 14.81 -3.78
N LYS A 14 -16.85 15.25 -2.62
CA LYS A 14 -18.21 15.77 -2.45
C LYS A 14 -18.12 17.24 -2.16
N ALA A 15 -18.82 18.12 -2.89
CA ALA A 15 -18.99 19.51 -2.46
C ALA A 15 -20.43 19.98 -2.56
N GLY A 16 -20.80 20.73 -1.53
CA GLY A 16 -21.94 21.64 -1.60
C GLY A 16 -23.30 20.96 -1.59
N THR A 17 -24.32 21.81 -1.55
CA THR A 17 -25.71 21.40 -1.61
C THR A 17 -26.45 22.36 -2.54
N VAL A 18 -27.03 21.82 -3.60
CA VAL A 18 -27.80 22.57 -4.61
C VAL A 18 -29.26 22.53 -4.20
N LYS A 19 -29.89 23.68 -4.07
CA LYS A 19 -31.33 23.74 -3.76
C LYS A 19 -32.15 23.82 -5.05
N ILE A 20 -33.00 22.83 -5.28
CA ILE A 20 -34.02 22.89 -6.32
C ILE A 20 -35.28 23.55 -5.74
N ASN A 21 -35.77 24.61 -6.38
CA ASN A 21 -37.06 25.26 -6.08
C ASN A 21 -37.29 25.59 -4.57
N GLY A 22 -36.21 25.86 -3.83
CA GLY A 22 -36.27 26.22 -2.41
C GLY A 22 -36.63 25.11 -1.42
N THR A 23 -36.93 23.88 -1.86
CA THR A 23 -37.45 22.81 -0.98
C THR A 23 -36.60 21.53 -0.97
N GLN A 24 -35.90 21.19 -2.06
CA GLN A 24 -35.07 19.98 -2.14
C GLN A 24 -33.58 20.31 -2.25
N SER A 25 -32.74 19.54 -1.58
CA SER A 25 -31.29 19.70 -1.53
C SER A 25 -30.60 18.52 -2.22
N LEU A 26 -29.91 18.76 -3.34
CA LEU A 26 -29.04 17.81 -4.03
C LEU A 26 -27.59 18.00 -3.58
N ARG A 27 -26.78 16.94 -3.61
CA ARG A 27 -25.31 17.03 -3.43
C ARG A 27 -24.61 16.90 -4.77
N VAL A 28 -23.52 17.65 -4.95
CA VAL A 28 -22.64 17.50 -6.11
C VAL A 28 -21.45 16.66 -5.68
N ASP A 29 -21.30 15.54 -6.35
CA ASP A 29 -20.22 14.59 -6.15
C ASP A 29 -19.40 14.47 -7.43
N SER A 30 -18.13 14.13 -7.27
CA SER A 30 -17.24 13.80 -8.35
C SER A 30 -16.36 12.63 -7.94
N VAL A 31 -16.08 11.74 -8.89
CA VAL A 31 -15.33 10.51 -8.62
C VAL A 31 -14.38 10.25 -9.78
N SER A 32 -13.13 9.90 -9.47
CA SER A 32 -12.12 9.50 -10.46
C SER A 32 -12.47 8.19 -11.16
N ASP A 33 -12.21 8.07 -12.46
CA ASP A 33 -12.47 6.86 -13.28
C ASP A 33 -13.97 6.49 -13.39
N PHE A 34 -14.87 7.48 -13.28
CA PHE A 34 -16.32 7.27 -13.28
C PHE A 34 -16.83 6.48 -14.50
N GLU A 35 -16.30 6.77 -15.69
CA GLU A 35 -16.72 6.16 -16.96
C GLU A 35 -16.56 4.63 -17.00
N ASP A 36 -15.55 4.10 -16.29
CA ASP A 36 -15.25 2.67 -16.26
C ASP A 36 -16.25 1.88 -15.41
N HIS A 37 -16.94 2.55 -14.48
CA HIS A 37 -17.78 1.91 -13.46
C HIS A 37 -19.29 2.09 -13.68
N VAL A 38 -19.70 2.86 -14.70
CA VAL A 38 -21.11 3.15 -15.00
C VAL A 38 -21.52 2.73 -16.41
N THR A 39 -22.81 2.48 -16.58
CA THR A 39 -23.48 2.35 -17.87
C THR A 39 -24.44 3.53 -18.03
N ILE A 40 -24.30 4.28 -19.13
CA ILE A 40 -25.24 5.36 -19.45
C ILE A 40 -26.52 4.74 -20.01
N LEU A 41 -27.64 5.00 -19.35
CA LEU A 41 -28.97 4.57 -19.80
C LEU A 41 -29.53 5.52 -20.86
N SER A 42 -29.31 6.81 -20.69
CA SER A 42 -29.78 7.85 -21.60
C SER A 42 -28.91 9.10 -21.52
N GLY A 43 -28.73 9.81 -22.64
CA GLY A 43 -27.91 11.02 -22.70
C GLY A 43 -26.42 10.75 -22.92
N GLN A 44 -25.55 11.58 -22.35
CA GLN A 44 -24.10 11.55 -22.53
C GLN A 44 -23.37 11.65 -21.17
N LEU A 45 -22.08 11.31 -21.17
CA LEU A 45 -21.19 11.57 -20.04
C LEU A 45 -20.97 13.09 -19.86
N PRO A 46 -20.70 13.56 -18.64
CA PRO A 46 -20.45 14.97 -18.39
C PRO A 46 -19.13 15.42 -19.03
N SER A 47 -19.11 16.61 -19.65
CA SER A 47 -17.89 17.19 -20.20
C SER A 47 -16.85 17.54 -19.13
N GLU A 48 -15.57 17.41 -19.50
CA GLU A 48 -14.44 17.83 -18.66
C GLU A 48 -14.29 19.36 -18.55
N THR A 49 -14.92 20.13 -19.44
CA THR A 49 -14.76 21.59 -19.52
C THR A 49 -16.03 22.32 -19.09
N VAL A 50 -15.86 23.33 -18.24
CA VAL A 50 -16.93 24.25 -17.86
C VAL A 50 -17.15 25.30 -18.95
N THR A 51 -18.40 25.55 -19.32
CA THR A 51 -18.78 26.59 -20.31
C THR A 51 -19.77 27.55 -19.67
N ASP A 52 -19.51 28.86 -19.70
CA ASP A 52 -20.43 29.90 -19.18
C ASP A 52 -20.99 29.59 -17.78
N ASN A 53 -20.12 29.26 -16.82
CA ASN A 53 -20.46 28.85 -15.44
C ASN A 53 -21.46 27.67 -15.35
N THR A 54 -21.60 26.92 -16.43
CA THR A 54 -22.45 25.74 -16.53
C THR A 54 -21.60 24.48 -16.50
N VAL A 55 -21.81 23.65 -15.49
CA VAL A 55 -21.18 22.35 -15.33
C VAL A 55 -22.18 21.26 -15.74
N GLU A 56 -21.74 20.33 -16.58
CA GLU A 56 -22.56 19.19 -16.96
C GLU A 56 -22.56 18.12 -15.87
N ALA A 57 -23.73 17.59 -15.56
CA ALA A 57 -23.93 16.60 -14.52
C ALA A 57 -24.76 15.41 -15.03
N VAL A 58 -24.49 14.25 -14.47
CA VAL A 58 -25.29 13.03 -14.66
C VAL A 58 -25.88 12.58 -13.33
N VAL A 59 -27.02 11.90 -13.40
CA VAL A 59 -27.77 11.43 -12.23
C VAL A 59 -28.06 9.93 -12.33
N SER A 60 -28.24 9.27 -11.20
CA SER A 60 -28.79 7.92 -11.19
C SER A 60 -30.27 7.94 -11.58
N ASP A 61 -30.79 6.83 -12.12
CA ASP A 61 -32.21 6.67 -12.41
C ASP A 61 -33.10 6.94 -11.17
N GLN A 62 -32.61 6.50 -10.00
CA GLN A 62 -33.23 6.76 -8.71
C GLN A 62 -33.28 8.25 -8.36
N THR A 63 -32.18 9.00 -8.57
CA THR A 63 -32.15 10.44 -8.31
C THR A 63 -33.04 11.20 -9.29
N MET A 64 -33.05 10.80 -10.57
CA MET A 64 -33.91 11.41 -11.58
C MET A 64 -35.39 11.28 -11.19
N SER A 65 -35.81 10.08 -10.79
CA SER A 65 -37.18 9.80 -10.36
C SER A 65 -37.55 10.49 -9.04
N ALA A 66 -36.68 10.41 -8.02
CA ALA A 66 -36.94 10.96 -6.69
C ALA A 66 -37.02 12.50 -6.70
N CYS A 67 -36.18 13.15 -7.51
CA CYS A 67 -36.11 14.61 -7.59
C CYS A 67 -36.91 15.19 -8.76
N SER A 68 -37.59 14.35 -9.56
CA SER A 68 -38.37 14.75 -10.74
C SER A 68 -37.58 15.59 -11.74
N LEU A 69 -36.34 15.16 -12.03
CA LEU A 69 -35.41 15.84 -12.93
C LEU A 69 -35.56 15.37 -14.38
N TYR A 70 -35.19 16.23 -15.33
CA TYR A 70 -35.21 15.92 -16.77
C TYR A 70 -33.84 16.12 -17.43
N ILE A 71 -33.54 15.32 -18.46
CA ILE A 71 -32.35 15.55 -19.30
C ILE A 71 -32.52 16.87 -20.06
N GLY A 72 -31.48 17.70 -20.02
CA GLY A 72 -31.46 19.06 -20.55
C GLY A 72 -31.92 20.13 -19.56
N GLU A 73 -32.40 19.74 -18.38
CA GLU A 73 -32.76 20.69 -17.32
C GLU A 73 -31.52 21.39 -16.76
N ILE A 74 -31.65 22.70 -16.49
CA ILE A 74 -30.60 23.53 -15.92
C ILE A 74 -31.01 23.89 -14.49
N LEU A 75 -30.24 23.41 -13.53
CA LEU A 75 -30.40 23.67 -12.11
C LEU A 75 -29.51 24.85 -11.70
N THR A 76 -30.07 25.79 -10.94
CA THR A 76 -29.33 26.97 -10.45
C THR A 76 -28.79 26.72 -9.04
N MET A 77 -27.48 26.86 -8.86
CA MET A 77 -26.83 26.78 -7.56
C MET A 77 -26.92 28.12 -6.82
N ASN A 78 -28.08 28.43 -6.23
CA ASN A 78 -28.27 29.71 -5.53
C ASN A 78 -27.42 29.88 -4.25
N THR A 79 -26.78 28.81 -3.78
CA THR A 79 -25.96 28.82 -2.56
C THR A 79 -24.49 29.07 -2.87
N VAL A 80 -24.09 28.94 -4.14
CA VAL A 80 -22.71 29.05 -4.57
C VAL A 80 -22.65 30.10 -5.67
N LEU A 81 -21.98 31.21 -5.39
CA LEU A 81 -21.87 32.35 -6.32
C LEU A 81 -20.42 32.50 -6.76
N ASP A 82 -20.24 32.85 -8.03
CA ASP A 82 -18.96 33.22 -8.62
C ASP A 82 -18.48 34.61 -8.14
N GLN A 83 -17.26 35.00 -8.52
CA GLN A 83 -16.60 36.26 -8.18
C GLN A 83 -17.47 37.48 -8.51
N ASP A 84 -18.27 37.42 -9.57
CA ASP A 84 -19.21 38.45 -10.03
C ASP A 84 -20.62 38.34 -9.40
N HIS A 85 -20.79 37.56 -8.32
CA HIS A 85 -22.08 37.26 -7.68
C HIS A 85 -23.11 36.54 -8.58
N GLN A 86 -22.65 35.90 -9.66
CA GLN A 86 -23.50 35.07 -10.52
C GLN A 86 -23.62 33.64 -9.97
N PRO A 87 -24.80 33.00 -10.03
CA PRO A 87 -24.94 31.62 -9.62
C PRO A 87 -24.28 30.67 -10.62
N TYR A 88 -23.78 29.54 -10.14
CA TYR A 88 -23.38 28.43 -11.00
C TYR A 88 -24.61 27.68 -11.53
N TYR A 89 -24.47 27.12 -12.72
CA TYR A 89 -25.52 26.33 -13.37
C TYR A 89 -25.06 24.87 -13.50
N LEU A 90 -25.99 23.94 -13.26
CA LEU A 90 -25.77 22.51 -13.45
C LEU A 90 -26.74 22.00 -14.49
N LYS A 91 -26.22 21.50 -15.60
CA LYS A 91 -27.05 20.97 -16.69
C LYS A 91 -27.06 19.44 -16.63
N ILE A 92 -28.25 18.84 -16.53
CA ILE A 92 -28.38 17.39 -16.55
C ILE A 92 -28.21 16.88 -17.97
N VAL A 93 -27.15 16.13 -18.26
CA VAL A 93 -26.84 15.65 -19.63
C VAL A 93 -27.07 14.16 -19.82
N GLY A 94 -27.22 13.40 -18.73
CA GLY A 94 -27.41 11.96 -18.83
C GLY A 94 -27.85 11.30 -17.54
N VAL A 95 -28.27 10.06 -17.70
CA VAL A 95 -28.72 9.15 -16.64
C VAL A 95 -27.85 7.91 -16.69
N PHE A 96 -27.34 7.51 -15.53
CA PHE A 96 -26.46 6.36 -15.42
C PHE A 96 -27.00 5.32 -14.44
N GLU A 97 -26.47 4.11 -14.57
CA GLU A 97 -26.60 3.02 -13.61
C GLU A 97 -25.20 2.43 -13.36
N ALA A 98 -24.86 2.14 -12.12
CA ALA A 98 -23.63 1.42 -11.81
C ALA A 98 -23.68 -0.01 -12.39
N LYS A 99 -22.59 -0.43 -13.05
CA LYS A 99 -22.49 -1.75 -13.68
C LYS A 99 -22.71 -2.90 -12.70
N GLU A 100 -22.14 -2.77 -11.50
CA GLU A 100 -22.26 -3.74 -10.42
C GLU A 100 -22.60 -3.05 -9.09
N SER A 101 -23.71 -3.44 -8.47
CA SER A 101 -24.16 -2.89 -7.18
C SER A 101 -23.21 -3.18 -6.00
N SER A 102 -22.30 -4.16 -6.15
CA SER A 102 -21.32 -4.57 -5.13
C SER A 102 -19.89 -4.14 -5.46
N ASP A 103 -19.70 -3.26 -6.44
CA ASP A 103 -18.37 -2.79 -6.82
C ASP A 103 -17.71 -2.03 -5.66
N PRO A 104 -16.52 -2.47 -5.18
CA PRO A 104 -15.76 -1.77 -4.14
C PRO A 104 -15.34 -0.34 -4.51
N TYR A 105 -15.49 0.04 -5.78
CA TYR A 105 -15.33 1.41 -6.26
C TYR A 105 -16.22 2.41 -5.51
N TRP A 106 -17.47 2.04 -5.24
CA TRP A 106 -18.45 2.96 -4.68
C TRP A 106 -18.41 2.99 -3.15
N PHE A 107 -18.30 4.18 -2.56
CA PHE A 107 -18.43 4.34 -1.10
C PHE A 107 -19.87 4.10 -0.61
N PHE A 108 -20.85 4.34 -1.48
CA PHE A 108 -22.28 4.12 -1.26
C PHE A 108 -22.90 3.60 -2.56
N ASN A 109 -23.98 2.83 -2.50
CA ASN A 109 -24.59 2.32 -3.73
C ASN A 109 -25.29 3.47 -4.49
N PRO A 110 -24.81 3.87 -5.69
CA PRO A 110 -25.37 5.00 -6.43
C PRO A 110 -26.74 4.69 -7.04
N ASN A 111 -27.06 3.41 -7.26
CA ASN A 111 -28.35 2.99 -7.83
C ASN A 111 -29.49 3.15 -6.82
N THR A 112 -29.19 3.12 -5.51
CA THR A 112 -30.19 3.31 -4.44
C THR A 112 -30.16 4.70 -3.82
N ALA A 113 -29.07 5.43 -4.03
CA ALA A 113 -28.93 6.75 -3.46
C ALA A 113 -29.74 7.77 -4.26
N ASP A 114 -30.47 8.60 -3.53
CA ASP A 114 -31.22 9.72 -4.06
C ASP A 114 -30.48 11.04 -3.81
N HIS A 115 -30.83 12.09 -4.54
CA HIS A 115 -30.29 13.43 -4.37
C HIS A 115 -28.78 13.60 -4.63
N HIS A 116 -28.16 12.73 -5.44
CA HIS A 116 -26.74 12.80 -5.81
C HIS A 116 -26.55 13.15 -7.30
N LEU A 117 -25.83 14.22 -7.58
CA LEU A 117 -25.42 14.67 -8.91
C LEU A 117 -23.95 14.35 -9.11
N PHE A 118 -23.58 13.73 -10.22
CA PHE A 118 -22.19 13.43 -10.54
C PHE A 118 -21.68 14.31 -11.66
N VAL A 119 -20.54 14.97 -11.44
CA VAL A 119 -19.86 15.82 -12.42
C VAL A 119 -18.45 15.30 -12.68
N ASP A 120 -17.87 15.69 -13.81
CA ASP A 120 -16.48 15.36 -14.11
C ASP A 120 -15.51 15.94 -13.07
N GLN A 121 -14.45 15.18 -12.77
CA GLN A 121 -13.46 15.54 -11.75
C GLN A 121 -12.64 16.76 -12.11
N LYS A 122 -12.24 16.92 -13.37
CA LYS A 122 -11.46 18.08 -13.79
C LYS A 122 -12.32 19.33 -13.75
N ALA A 123 -13.55 19.26 -14.28
CA ALA A 123 -14.52 20.34 -14.24
C ALA A 123 -14.81 20.78 -12.80
N PHE A 124 -14.98 19.82 -11.89
CA PHE A 124 -15.23 20.09 -10.47
C PHE A 124 -14.04 20.79 -9.80
N LEU A 125 -12.83 20.26 -10.01
CA LEU A 125 -11.62 20.80 -9.38
C LEU A 125 -11.31 22.21 -9.88
N SER A 126 -11.40 22.45 -11.19
CA SER A 126 -11.12 23.77 -11.77
C SER A 126 -12.12 24.82 -11.30
N GLN A 127 -13.38 24.44 -11.10
CA GLN A 127 -14.43 25.43 -10.77
C GLN A 127 -14.52 25.74 -9.28
N TRP A 128 -14.31 24.76 -8.41
CA TRP A 128 -14.60 24.90 -6.98
C TRP A 128 -13.41 24.68 -6.05
N VAL A 129 -12.28 24.14 -6.53
CA VAL A 129 -11.14 23.79 -5.67
C VAL A 129 -9.89 24.62 -5.98
N ASP A 130 -9.63 24.94 -7.25
CA ASP A 130 -8.36 25.57 -7.69
C ASP A 130 -8.39 27.12 -7.73
N ASP A 131 -9.47 27.76 -7.27
CA ASP A 131 -9.55 29.23 -7.22
C ASP A 131 -8.73 29.79 -6.03
N GLU A 132 -7.82 30.73 -6.31
CA GLU A 132 -6.96 31.37 -5.29
C GLU A 132 -7.75 32.32 -4.36
N ASP A 133 -8.94 32.79 -4.77
CA ASP A 133 -9.77 33.74 -4.02
C ASP A 133 -11.03 33.06 -3.44
N GLN A 134 -10.85 31.98 -2.67
CA GLN A 134 -11.96 31.26 -2.02
C GLN A 134 -12.64 32.10 -0.92
N ARG A 135 -13.62 32.92 -1.33
CA ARG A 135 -14.44 33.74 -0.40
C ARG A 135 -15.63 32.99 0.19
N GLN A 136 -15.93 31.77 -0.28
CA GLN A 136 -17.06 30.96 0.19
C GLN A 136 -16.60 29.64 0.84
N THR A 137 -17.15 29.33 2.01
CA THR A 137 -16.88 28.09 2.73
C THR A 137 -17.80 26.98 2.21
N PHE A 138 -17.26 26.04 1.44
CA PHE A 138 -17.97 24.80 1.10
C PHE A 138 -17.58 23.68 2.06
N GLN A 139 -18.54 22.84 2.43
CA GLN A 139 -18.23 21.58 3.09
C GLN A 139 -17.85 20.57 2.01
N THR A 140 -16.56 20.27 1.93
CA THR A 140 -16.01 19.29 0.99
C THR A 140 -15.51 18.07 1.74
N ALA A 141 -15.87 16.88 1.28
CA ALA A 141 -15.35 15.61 1.80
C ALA A 141 -14.54 14.90 0.71
N PHE A 142 -13.30 14.56 1.04
CA PHE A 142 -12.41 13.77 0.19
C PHE A 142 -12.28 12.37 0.76
N TYR A 143 -12.63 11.36 -0.04
CA TYR A 143 -12.40 9.97 0.29
C TYR A 143 -11.32 9.42 -0.62
N VAL A 144 -10.25 8.89 -0.03
CA VAL A 144 -9.18 8.23 -0.77
C VAL A 144 -9.17 6.76 -0.39
N THR A 145 -9.37 5.89 -1.38
CA THR A 145 -9.34 4.44 -1.19
C THR A 145 -8.07 3.87 -1.83
N PRO A 146 -7.05 3.51 -1.04
CA PRO A 146 -5.85 2.86 -1.55
C PRO A 146 -6.17 1.47 -2.09
N ASP A 147 -5.43 1.03 -3.10
CA ASP A 147 -5.53 -0.34 -3.62
C ASP A 147 -5.03 -1.36 -2.58
N TYR A 148 -5.98 -1.98 -1.87
CA TYR A 148 -5.69 -2.94 -0.81
C TYR A 148 -5.04 -4.23 -1.33
N THR A 149 -5.14 -4.56 -2.62
CA THR A 149 -4.54 -5.76 -3.19
C THR A 149 -3.02 -5.65 -3.31
N LYS A 150 -2.50 -4.41 -3.35
CA LYS A 150 -1.07 -4.11 -3.45
C LYS A 150 -0.42 -3.86 -2.09
N ILE A 151 -1.21 -3.64 -1.04
CA ILE A 151 -0.70 -3.38 0.31
C ILE A 151 -0.10 -4.67 0.90
N ARG A 152 1.18 -4.59 1.28
CA ARG A 152 1.88 -5.68 1.97
C ARG A 152 1.99 -5.38 3.46
N GLY A 153 1.90 -6.42 4.29
CA GLY A 153 2.08 -6.29 5.74
C GLY A 153 3.43 -5.68 6.15
N SER A 154 4.49 -5.91 5.37
CA SER A 154 5.80 -5.28 5.59
C SER A 154 5.81 -3.75 5.45
N GLN A 155 4.78 -3.17 4.83
CA GLN A 155 4.62 -1.73 4.64
C GLN A 155 3.68 -1.10 5.68
N ALA A 156 3.12 -1.90 6.60
CA ALA A 156 2.14 -1.45 7.57
C ALA A 156 2.61 -0.23 8.38
N ASP A 157 3.83 -0.29 8.94
CA ASP A 157 4.39 0.80 9.75
C ASP A 157 4.59 2.08 8.92
N ARG A 158 5.10 1.94 7.69
CA ARG A 158 5.30 3.05 6.77
C ARG A 158 3.96 3.72 6.41
N ILE A 159 2.92 2.93 6.17
CA ILE A 159 1.59 3.47 5.86
C ILE A 159 1.03 4.20 7.08
N LEU A 160 1.17 3.65 8.30
CA LEU A 160 0.75 4.31 9.54
C LEU A 160 1.48 5.64 9.76
N GLU A 161 2.79 5.69 9.49
CA GLU A 161 3.60 6.90 9.62
C GLU A 161 3.20 7.98 8.60
N LEU A 162 2.99 7.59 7.34
CA LEU A 162 2.48 8.50 6.31
C LEU A 162 1.08 9.01 6.67
N THR A 163 0.20 8.13 7.13
CA THR A 163 -1.16 8.49 7.57
C THR A 163 -1.12 9.53 8.68
N LYS A 164 -0.22 9.35 9.66
CA LYS A 164 -0.01 10.33 10.74
C LYS A 164 0.51 11.66 10.20
N THR A 165 1.46 11.63 9.28
CA THR A 165 1.98 12.85 8.63
C THR A 165 0.88 13.62 7.89
N TYR A 166 0.00 12.91 7.18
CA TYR A 166 -1.17 13.53 6.53
C TYR A 166 -2.17 14.07 7.55
N GLN A 167 -2.44 13.31 8.61
CA GLN A 167 -3.30 13.72 9.70
C GLN A 167 -2.78 15.01 10.35
N ASP A 168 -1.48 15.11 10.61
CA ASP A 168 -0.85 16.29 11.20
C ASP A 168 -0.96 17.51 10.28
N LYS A 169 -0.69 17.35 8.97
CA LYS A 169 -0.87 18.42 7.98
C LYS A 169 -2.30 18.90 7.87
N VAL A 170 -3.27 17.97 7.84
CA VAL A 170 -4.68 18.33 7.85
C VAL A 170 -5.00 19.01 9.18
N ASN A 171 -4.47 18.52 10.29
CA ASN A 171 -4.59 19.07 11.64
C ASN A 171 -4.00 20.47 11.85
N ASP A 172 -3.45 21.10 10.83
CA ASP A 172 -3.11 22.53 10.83
C ASP A 172 -4.16 23.43 10.14
N LEU A 173 -5.10 22.86 9.37
CA LEU A 173 -6.14 23.61 8.61
C LEU A 173 -7.38 24.04 9.43
N TYR A 174 -8.07 25.12 9.09
CA TYR A 174 -9.29 25.51 9.81
C TYR A 174 -10.49 24.59 9.44
N ASN A 175 -11.42 24.31 10.38
CA ASN A 175 -12.66 23.53 10.16
C ASN A 175 -12.52 22.19 9.41
N LYS A 176 -11.99 21.17 10.06
CA LYS A 176 -11.52 19.93 9.43
C LYS A 176 -11.96 18.66 10.16
N GLY A 177 -11.97 17.56 9.42
CA GLY A 177 -12.04 16.20 9.95
C GLY A 177 -11.18 15.26 9.11
N PHE A 178 -10.29 14.52 9.74
CA PHE A 178 -9.53 13.44 9.11
C PHE A 178 -9.86 12.13 9.83
N SER A 179 -10.24 11.10 9.06
CA SER A 179 -10.53 9.78 9.61
C SER A 179 -9.92 8.71 8.71
N ALA A 180 -9.07 7.86 9.30
CA ALA A 180 -8.46 6.73 8.62
C ALA A 180 -8.95 5.43 9.28
N ARG A 181 -10.03 4.84 8.75
CA ARG A 181 -10.65 3.63 9.32
C ARG A 181 -9.70 2.41 9.37
N TYR A 182 -8.72 2.35 8.45
CA TYR A 182 -7.72 1.28 8.40
C TYR A 182 -6.63 1.39 9.49
N GLN A 183 -6.49 2.54 10.15
CA GLN A 183 -5.41 2.80 11.10
C GLN A 183 -5.44 1.82 12.28
N ASP A 184 -6.63 1.54 12.83
CA ASP A 184 -6.79 0.62 13.94
C ASP A 184 -6.40 -0.81 13.55
N THR A 185 -6.93 -1.29 12.42
CA THR A 185 -6.60 -2.61 11.86
C THR A 185 -5.11 -2.76 11.61
N LEU A 186 -4.49 -1.76 10.99
CA LEU A 186 -3.08 -1.80 10.62
C LEU A 186 -2.16 -1.69 11.86
N SER A 187 -2.56 -0.90 12.86
CA SER A 187 -1.83 -0.81 14.13
C SER A 187 -1.90 -2.11 14.93
N ALA A 188 -3.06 -2.79 14.95
CA ALA A 188 -3.23 -4.08 15.59
C ALA A 188 -2.40 -5.18 14.88
N TYR A 189 -2.36 -5.13 13.55
CA TYR A 189 -1.48 -5.98 12.74
C TYR A 189 -0.01 -5.75 13.07
N SER A 190 0.47 -4.50 13.07
CA SER A 190 1.88 -4.17 13.37
C SER A 190 2.29 -4.67 14.76
N LYS A 191 1.46 -4.43 15.79
CA LYS A 191 1.69 -4.94 17.16
C LYS A 191 1.79 -6.47 17.19
N SER A 192 0.89 -7.15 16.50
CA SER A 192 0.87 -8.62 16.42
C SER A 192 2.10 -9.16 15.69
N ALA A 193 2.47 -8.56 14.56
CA ALA A 193 3.63 -8.92 13.76
C ALA A 193 4.94 -8.72 14.55
N GLY A 194 5.07 -7.60 15.27
CA GLY A 194 6.22 -7.33 16.13
C GLY A 194 6.36 -8.36 17.26
N ARG A 195 5.23 -8.74 17.89
CA ARG A 195 5.20 -9.78 18.92
C ARG A 195 5.67 -11.12 18.37
N LEU A 196 5.12 -11.56 17.23
CA LEU A 196 5.52 -12.81 16.57
C LEU A 196 6.99 -12.80 16.18
N ASN A 197 7.47 -11.71 15.59
CA ASN A 197 8.88 -11.57 15.21
C ASN A 197 9.81 -11.66 16.43
N THR A 198 9.41 -11.07 17.56
CA THR A 198 10.18 -11.14 18.82
C THR A 198 10.17 -12.55 19.39
N THR A 199 9.01 -13.22 19.41
CA THR A 199 8.89 -14.61 19.86
C THR A 199 9.74 -15.56 19.01
N LEU A 200 9.72 -15.40 17.69
CA LEU A 200 10.57 -16.18 16.78
C LEU A 200 12.05 -15.89 17.02
N ALA A 201 12.43 -14.62 17.16
CA ALA A 201 13.83 -14.26 17.45
C ALA A 201 14.35 -14.89 18.75
N VAL A 202 13.53 -14.93 19.81
CA VAL A 202 13.90 -15.59 21.08
C VAL A 202 14.14 -17.09 20.87
N LEU A 203 13.39 -17.74 19.97
CA LEU A 203 13.55 -19.16 19.65
C LEU A 203 14.75 -19.43 18.72
N GLU A 204 15.03 -18.52 17.78
CA GLU A 204 16.09 -18.66 16.78
C GLU A 204 17.49 -18.38 17.35
N VAL A 205 17.63 -17.41 18.27
CA VAL A 205 18.94 -17.03 18.85
C VAL A 205 19.71 -18.21 19.44
N PRO A 206 19.11 -19.09 20.26
CA PRO A 206 19.77 -20.30 20.75
C PRO A 206 20.26 -21.23 19.63
N ILE A 207 19.49 -21.37 18.55
CA ILE A 207 19.86 -22.22 17.41
C ILE A 207 21.10 -21.65 16.73
N PHE A 208 21.17 -20.34 16.52
CA PHE A 208 22.37 -19.69 15.97
C PHE A 208 23.59 -19.84 16.88
N LEU A 209 23.41 -19.74 18.21
CA LEU A 209 24.50 -19.99 19.17
C LEU A 209 25.01 -21.43 19.09
N LEU A 210 24.12 -22.41 19.00
CA LEU A 210 24.48 -23.82 18.83
C LEU A 210 25.22 -24.06 17.51
N LEU A 211 24.76 -23.45 16.42
CA LEU A 211 25.45 -23.53 15.12
C LEU A 211 26.84 -22.91 15.19
N ALA A 212 26.99 -21.74 15.83
CA ALA A 212 28.30 -21.11 16.01
C ALA A 212 29.24 -21.99 16.85
N ALA A 213 28.76 -22.54 17.96
CA ALA A 213 29.53 -23.47 18.80
C ALA A 213 29.93 -24.74 18.01
N PHE A 214 29.02 -25.27 17.19
CA PHE A 214 29.29 -26.44 16.36
C PHE A 214 30.36 -26.14 15.30
N ILE A 215 30.29 -24.99 14.63
CA ILE A 215 31.32 -24.55 13.67
C ILE A 215 32.68 -24.47 14.37
N ILE A 216 32.77 -23.82 15.54
CA ILE A 216 34.03 -23.72 16.30
C ILE A 216 34.54 -25.10 16.71
N MET A 217 33.66 -26.00 17.14
CA MET A 217 34.01 -27.36 17.54
C MET A 217 34.60 -28.14 16.37
N VAL A 218 33.94 -28.13 15.21
CA VAL A 218 34.38 -28.84 14.01
C VAL A 218 35.67 -28.24 13.46
N SER A 219 35.79 -26.91 13.38
CA SER A 219 37.03 -26.24 12.95
C SER A 219 38.20 -26.59 13.87
N SER A 220 37.99 -26.57 15.20
CA SER A 220 39.02 -26.95 16.16
C SER A 220 39.42 -28.43 16.04
N GLN A 221 38.46 -29.32 15.74
CA GLN A 221 38.74 -30.74 15.52
C GLN A 221 39.56 -30.96 14.25
N MET A 222 39.26 -30.24 13.17
CA MET A 222 40.02 -30.28 11.93
C MET A 222 41.48 -29.84 12.15
N ILE A 223 41.71 -28.70 12.82
CA ILE A 223 43.07 -28.23 13.14
C ILE A 223 43.82 -29.26 13.99
N ARG A 224 43.14 -29.91 14.95
CA ARG A 224 43.74 -30.97 15.78
C ARG A 224 44.19 -32.17 14.96
N MET A 225 43.40 -32.58 13.97
CA MET A 225 43.75 -33.69 13.08
C MET A 225 44.99 -33.37 12.24
N ASP A 226 45.16 -32.11 11.83
CA ASP A 226 46.27 -31.70 10.97
C ASP A 226 47.54 -31.30 11.76
N GLN A 227 47.56 -31.41 13.10
CA GLN A 227 48.70 -30.96 13.91
C GLN A 227 50.03 -31.63 13.52
N SER A 228 49.99 -32.90 13.16
CA SER A 228 51.18 -33.64 12.71
C SER A 228 51.72 -33.09 11.38
N GLU A 229 50.84 -32.72 10.45
CA GLU A 229 51.20 -32.12 9.17
C GLU A 229 51.76 -30.70 9.35
N ILE A 230 51.14 -29.90 10.22
CA ILE A 230 51.63 -28.57 10.60
C ILE A 230 53.05 -28.66 11.18
N ALA A 231 53.31 -29.67 12.02
CA ALA A 231 54.64 -29.89 12.59
C ALA A 231 55.70 -30.22 11.53
N ILE A 232 55.33 -31.01 10.51
CA ILE A 232 56.20 -31.35 9.37
C ILE A 232 56.46 -30.11 8.49
N LEU A 233 55.44 -29.30 8.19
CA LEU A 233 55.62 -28.07 7.42
C LEU A 233 56.55 -27.08 8.14
N LYS A 234 56.36 -26.94 9.46
CA LYS A 234 57.19 -26.06 10.29
C LYS A 234 58.64 -26.54 10.37
N SER A 235 58.89 -27.85 10.47
CA SER A 235 60.26 -28.40 10.49
C SER A 235 60.97 -28.24 9.14
N ARG A 236 60.21 -28.15 8.03
CA ARG A 236 60.71 -27.84 6.68
C ARG A 236 60.88 -26.33 6.41
N GLY A 237 60.78 -25.48 7.43
CA GLY A 237 61.07 -24.05 7.33
C GLY A 237 59.87 -23.18 6.93
N ALA A 238 58.65 -23.70 6.93
CA ALA A 238 57.46 -22.89 6.65
C ALA A 238 57.24 -21.82 7.74
N PHE A 239 57.02 -20.58 7.31
CA PHE A 239 56.73 -19.47 8.22
C PHE A 239 55.30 -19.57 8.75
N ARG A 240 55.05 -19.09 9.99
CA ARG A 240 53.70 -19.10 10.62
C ARG A 240 52.62 -18.44 9.74
N ARG A 241 52.97 -17.38 9.01
CA ARG A 241 52.06 -16.68 8.08
C ARG A 241 51.70 -17.53 6.85
N GLN A 242 52.60 -18.38 6.36
CA GLN A 242 52.33 -19.27 5.23
C GLN A 242 51.33 -20.36 5.64
N ILE A 243 51.50 -20.93 6.84
CA ILE A 243 50.57 -21.91 7.40
C ILE A 243 49.19 -21.27 7.58
N LEU A 244 49.10 -20.07 8.18
CA LEU A 244 47.85 -19.34 8.32
C LEU A 244 47.17 -19.10 6.96
N LEU A 245 47.92 -18.70 5.92
CA LEU A 245 47.37 -18.42 4.60
C LEU A 245 46.83 -19.68 3.91
N ILE A 246 47.44 -20.85 4.12
CA ILE A 246 46.93 -22.13 3.63
C ILE A 246 45.55 -22.41 4.23
N TYR A 247 45.43 -22.33 5.56
CA TYR A 247 44.15 -22.58 6.25
C TYR A 247 43.09 -21.54 5.94
N LEU A 248 43.47 -20.26 5.81
CA LEU A 248 42.57 -19.19 5.38
C LEU A 248 42.03 -19.44 3.96
N THR A 249 42.89 -19.92 3.04
CA THR A 249 42.47 -20.22 1.67
C THR A 249 41.56 -21.44 1.64
N GLN A 250 41.88 -22.46 2.44
CA GLN A 250 41.04 -23.66 2.58
C GLN A 250 39.65 -23.30 3.15
N SER A 251 39.59 -22.47 4.20
CA SER A 251 38.32 -22.03 4.79
C SER A 251 37.48 -21.23 3.79
N LEU A 252 38.11 -20.34 3.02
CA LEU A 252 37.44 -19.56 1.99
C LEU A 252 36.82 -20.44 0.90
N ILE A 253 37.55 -21.47 0.44
CA ILE A 253 37.05 -22.42 -0.56
C ILE A 253 35.84 -23.18 -0.01
N ILE A 254 35.91 -23.68 1.22
CA ILE A 254 34.82 -24.41 1.87
C ILE A 254 33.58 -23.53 2.00
N VAL A 255 33.75 -22.28 2.44
CA VAL A 255 32.65 -21.31 2.57
C VAL A 255 32.00 -21.00 1.22
N LEU A 256 32.79 -20.77 0.17
CA LEU A 256 32.27 -20.51 -1.17
C LEU A 256 31.42 -21.67 -1.68
N ILE A 257 31.93 -22.90 -1.58
CA ILE A 257 31.19 -24.10 -1.99
C ILE A 257 29.91 -24.25 -1.16
N SER A 258 30.02 -24.03 0.15
CA SER A 258 28.88 -24.13 1.06
C SER A 258 27.79 -23.11 0.75
N LEU A 259 28.12 -21.86 0.41
CA LEU A 259 27.14 -20.83 0.04
C LEU A 259 26.40 -21.20 -1.25
N VAL A 260 27.12 -21.70 -2.26
CA VAL A 260 26.54 -22.12 -3.54
C VAL A 260 25.54 -23.26 -3.34
N ILE A 261 25.85 -24.23 -2.47
CA ILE A 261 24.98 -25.37 -2.19
C ILE A 261 23.81 -24.97 -1.27
N SER A 262 24.08 -24.12 -0.28
CA SER A 262 23.08 -23.73 0.74
C SER A 262 21.96 -22.86 0.17
N MET A 263 22.23 -22.05 -0.87
CA MET A 263 21.22 -21.16 -1.45
C MET A 263 20.03 -21.90 -2.07
N PRO A 264 20.19 -22.87 -2.99
CA PRO A 264 19.08 -23.66 -3.51
C PRO A 264 18.48 -24.56 -2.43
N LEU A 265 19.30 -25.12 -1.53
CA LEU A 265 18.84 -26.02 -0.48
C LEU A 265 17.93 -25.31 0.53
N SER A 266 18.32 -24.12 0.98
CA SER A 266 17.52 -23.29 1.90
C SER A 266 16.20 -22.87 1.28
N TYR A 267 16.18 -22.53 -0.02
CA TYR A 267 14.96 -22.21 -0.75
C TYR A 267 14.00 -23.40 -0.80
N TRP A 268 14.52 -24.58 -1.15
CA TRP A 268 13.73 -25.81 -1.21
C TRP A 268 13.17 -26.20 0.16
N ILE A 269 13.99 -26.15 1.21
CA ILE A 269 13.55 -26.40 2.59
C ILE A 269 12.46 -25.39 3.01
N CYS A 270 12.62 -24.11 2.67
CA CYS A 270 11.64 -23.08 2.97
C CYS A 270 10.28 -23.35 2.28
N GLN A 271 10.29 -23.82 1.03
CA GLN A 271 9.07 -24.23 0.34
C GLN A 271 8.40 -25.45 0.99
N VAL A 272 9.18 -26.47 1.34
CA VAL A 272 8.66 -27.69 1.98
C VAL A 272 8.03 -27.36 3.33
N ILE A 273 8.74 -26.63 4.20
CA ILE A 273 8.22 -26.22 5.51
C ILE A 273 7.02 -25.27 5.34
N GLY A 274 7.07 -24.35 4.37
CA GLY A 274 5.97 -23.43 4.08
C GLY A 274 4.70 -24.12 3.57
N SER A 275 4.79 -25.36 3.08
CA SER A 275 3.62 -26.15 2.66
C SER A 275 2.92 -26.88 3.83
N ALA A 276 3.50 -26.86 5.04
CA ALA A 276 2.92 -27.49 6.22
C ALA A 276 1.88 -26.58 6.89
N ASN A 277 0.72 -27.15 7.25
CA ASN A 277 -0.39 -26.47 7.91
C ASN A 277 -0.41 -26.75 9.43
N ALA A 278 0.08 -27.93 9.82
CA ALA A 278 0.41 -28.32 11.19
C ALA A 278 1.72 -29.15 11.18
N PHE A 279 2.30 -29.45 12.35
CA PHE A 279 3.51 -30.26 12.42
C PHE A 279 3.28 -31.63 11.74
N LEU A 280 3.89 -31.83 10.57
CA LEU A 280 3.74 -32.99 9.65
C LEU A 280 2.44 -33.08 8.83
N GLU A 281 1.58 -32.04 8.80
CA GLU A 281 0.38 -32.02 7.94
C GLU A 281 0.62 -31.13 6.71
N PHE A 282 0.89 -31.74 5.57
CA PHE A 282 1.18 -31.04 4.32
C PHE A 282 -0.09 -30.82 3.51
N VAL A 283 -0.45 -29.55 3.29
CA VAL A 283 -1.64 -29.18 2.51
C VAL A 283 -1.18 -28.39 1.29
N SER A 284 -1.75 -28.70 0.12
CA SER A 284 -1.45 -28.00 -1.14
C SER A 284 -2.06 -26.59 -1.14
N ARG A 285 -1.45 -25.67 -0.39
CA ARG A 285 -1.72 -24.23 -0.50
C ARG A 285 -0.85 -23.60 -1.58
N LYS A 286 -1.26 -22.42 -2.03
CA LYS A 286 -0.43 -21.53 -2.85
C LYS A 286 0.90 -21.34 -2.13
N ALA A 287 2.00 -21.75 -2.76
CA ALA A 287 3.33 -21.75 -2.15
C ALA A 287 3.66 -20.37 -1.57
N LEU A 288 4.22 -20.35 -0.36
CA LEU A 288 4.73 -19.11 0.22
C LEU A 288 5.74 -18.48 -0.74
N PRO A 289 5.64 -17.17 -1.03
CA PRO A 289 6.60 -16.49 -1.88
C PRO A 289 7.92 -16.33 -1.10
N ALA A 290 8.72 -17.39 -1.06
CA ALA A 290 10.08 -17.36 -0.53
C ALA A 290 10.92 -16.39 -1.38
N ARG A 291 11.52 -15.40 -0.72
CA ARG A 291 12.32 -14.36 -1.37
C ARG A 291 13.61 -14.17 -0.62
N PHE A 292 14.72 -14.10 -1.35
CA PHE A 292 15.99 -13.70 -0.79
C PHE A 292 15.96 -12.20 -0.48
N THR A 293 16.02 -11.88 0.81
CA THR A 293 16.07 -10.50 1.30
C THR A 293 17.50 -10.15 1.68
N ALA A 294 17.87 -8.87 1.67
CA ALA A 294 19.19 -8.41 2.11
C ALA A 294 19.61 -8.94 3.50
N ARG A 295 18.65 -9.12 4.42
CA ARG A 295 18.88 -9.74 5.73
C ARG A 295 19.42 -11.17 5.63
N VAL A 296 18.94 -11.97 4.67
CA VAL A 296 19.40 -13.35 4.44
C VAL A 296 20.87 -13.35 4.03
N PHE A 297 21.26 -12.46 3.13
CA PHE A 297 22.67 -12.28 2.75
C PHE A 297 23.52 -11.78 3.92
N GLY A 298 22.98 -10.93 4.79
CA GLY A 298 23.64 -10.51 6.03
C GLY A 298 23.95 -11.67 6.97
N PHE A 299 22.99 -12.58 7.19
CA PHE A 299 23.21 -13.79 7.99
C PHE A 299 24.20 -14.76 7.33
N ALA A 300 24.10 -14.93 6.00
CA ALA A 300 25.05 -15.76 5.25
C ALA A 300 26.48 -15.24 5.35
N LEU A 301 26.67 -13.91 5.24
CA LEU A 301 27.96 -13.27 5.40
C LEU A 301 28.49 -13.39 6.84
N ALA A 302 27.64 -13.20 7.85
CA ALA A 302 28.03 -13.35 9.24
C ALA A 302 28.48 -14.80 9.56
N ALA A 303 27.75 -15.79 9.05
CA ALA A 303 28.12 -17.20 9.19
C ALA A 303 29.44 -17.54 8.46
N ALA A 304 29.63 -17.00 7.25
CA ALA A 304 30.87 -17.12 6.50
C ALA A 304 32.07 -16.54 7.27
N LEU A 305 31.94 -15.32 7.79
CA LEU A 305 32.99 -14.67 8.58
C LEU A 305 33.28 -15.45 9.86
N LEU A 306 32.25 -15.92 10.57
CA LEU A 306 32.43 -16.74 11.77
C LEU A 306 33.15 -18.05 11.45
N SER A 307 32.83 -18.70 10.34
CA SER A 307 33.51 -19.93 9.90
C SER A 307 34.99 -19.68 9.55
N VAL A 308 35.30 -18.56 8.89
CA VAL A 308 36.68 -18.21 8.56
C VAL A 308 37.47 -17.82 9.81
N LEU A 309 36.85 -17.13 10.77
CA LEU A 309 37.47 -16.75 12.04
C LEU A 309 37.67 -17.92 13.00
N ALA A 310 36.80 -18.93 12.93
CA ALA A 310 36.88 -20.12 13.77
C ALA A 310 38.01 -21.08 13.36
N MET A 311 38.63 -20.87 12.20
CA MET A 311 39.66 -21.71 11.60
C MET A 311 41.02 -21.01 11.63
#